data_AF-A0A5C6N612-F1
#
_entry.id   AF-A0A5C6N612-F1
#
_cell.length_a   1.000
_cell.length_b   1.000
_cell.length_c   1.000
_cell.angle_alpha   90.00
_cell.angle_beta   90.00
_cell.angle_gamma   90.00
#
_symmetry.space_group_name_H-M   'P 1'
#
loop_
_entity.id
_entity.type
_entity.pdbx_description
1 polymer ?
#
loop_
_entity_poly.entity_id
_entity_poly.type
_entity_poly.pdbx_seq_one_letter_code
_entity_poly.pdbx_strand_id
1 'polypeptide(L)'
;RWPALFTEKQVYAEFKRVVTKNLQGDLFEALDRHTPRLVGIFRAKKGSVGQTLTGLVQQVHGDVTAMRTMVLRGLPVLLGDDPSDFYNTCFDRDTDETWAQVSVGVLTVVPEDEQLVPNQLHLHPISTAIIVEG
;
A
#
# COMPACT_ATOMS: atom_id res chain seq x y z
N ARG A 1 4.40 -17.53 20.51
CA ARG A 1 3.53 -16.37 20.83
C ARG A 1 4.40 -15.13 20.78
N TRP A 2 4.28 -14.32 19.74
CA TRP A 2 4.97 -13.03 19.66
C TRP A 2 4.29 -12.07 20.64
N PRO A 3 4.97 -11.55 21.67
CA PRO A 3 4.37 -10.58 22.57
C PRO A 3 4.60 -9.18 22.01
N ALA A 4 3.56 -8.35 22.06
CA ALA A 4 3.51 -6.91 21.80
C ALA A 4 3.32 -6.44 20.35
N LEU A 5 2.21 -5.71 20.16
CA LEU A 5 2.00 -4.74 19.09
C LEU A 5 3.22 -3.80 19.05
N PHE A 6 4.07 -3.94 18.05
CA PHE A 6 5.15 -2.98 17.83
C PHE A 6 4.57 -1.71 17.22
N THR A 7 4.89 -0.56 17.80
CA THR A 7 4.74 0.72 17.10
C THR A 7 5.61 0.73 15.84
N GLU A 8 5.27 1.54 14.84
CA GLU A 8 6.06 1.69 13.61
C GLU A 8 7.57 1.89 13.88
N LYS A 9 7.90 2.74 14.86
CA LYS A 9 9.28 2.99 15.29
C LYS A 9 9.98 1.74 15.82
N GLN A 10 9.26 0.88 16.55
CA GLN A 10 9.81 -0.37 17.05
C GLN A 10 10.00 -1.40 15.94
N VAL A 11 9.08 -1.46 14.95
CA VAL A 11 9.27 -2.30 13.75
C VAL A 11 10.55 -1.89 13.01
N TYR A 12 10.75 -0.59 12.78
CA TYR A 12 11.96 -0.10 12.14
C TYR A 12 13.23 -0.39 12.95
N ALA A 13 13.17 -0.21 14.27
CA ALA A 13 14.30 -0.50 15.14
C ALA A 13 14.66 -2.00 15.15
N GLU A 14 13.67 -2.88 15.27
CA GLU A 14 13.88 -4.33 15.27
C GLU A 14 14.33 -4.84 13.90
N PHE A 15 13.75 -4.35 12.81
CA PHE A 15 14.22 -4.67 11.47
C PHE A 15 15.68 -4.25 11.29
N LYS A 16 16.03 -3.03 11.71
CA LYS A 16 17.42 -2.55 11.65
C LYS A 16 18.35 -3.38 12.55
N ARG A 17 17.90 -3.80 13.72
CA ARG A 17 18.69 -4.63 14.65
C ARG A 17 18.99 -6.01 14.06
N VAL A 18 18.02 -6.64 13.39
CA VAL A 18 18.15 -7.99 12.83
C VAL A 18 18.83 -7.98 11.45
N VAL A 19 18.39 -7.09 10.56
CA VAL A 19 18.80 -7.07 9.14
C VAL A 19 19.95 -6.09 8.90
N THR A 20 20.32 -5.26 9.89
CA THR A 20 21.35 -4.20 9.78
C THR A 20 21.09 -3.17 8.69
N LYS A 21 19.82 -3.05 8.24
CA LYS A 21 19.37 -2.14 7.18
C LYS A 21 18.34 -1.13 7.68
N ASN A 22 18.28 0.04 7.05
CA ASN A 22 17.24 1.02 7.35
C ASN A 22 16.02 0.71 6.49
N LEU A 23 15.04 -0.02 7.04
CA LEU A 23 13.86 -0.44 6.28
C LEU A 23 13.21 0.72 5.53
N GLN A 24 12.87 1.79 6.25
CA GLN A 24 12.16 2.93 5.70
C GLN A 24 13.02 3.66 4.65
N GLY A 25 14.28 3.96 4.99
CA GLY A 25 15.19 4.67 4.10
C GLY A 25 15.46 3.89 2.81
N ASP A 26 15.85 2.61 2.95
CA ASP A 26 16.23 1.76 1.82
C ASP A 26 15.02 1.47 0.92
N LEU A 27 13.84 1.22 1.50
CA LEU A 27 12.61 1.00 0.74
C LEU A 27 12.20 2.24 -0.05
N PHE A 28 12.19 3.41 0.60
CA PHE A 28 11.79 4.66 -0.05
C PHE A 28 12.79 5.08 -1.12
N GLU A 29 14.08 4.94 -0.86
CA GLU A 29 15.12 5.21 -1.87
C GLU A 29 14.97 4.29 -3.09
N ALA A 30 14.71 2.99 -2.89
CA ALA A 30 14.48 2.06 -3.97
C ALA A 30 13.20 2.38 -4.76
N LEU A 31 12.09 2.67 -4.06
CA LEU A 31 10.83 3.06 -4.70
C LEU A 31 11.02 4.33 -5.53
N ASP A 32 11.62 5.38 -4.98
CA ASP A 32 11.84 6.63 -5.69
C ASP A 32 12.71 6.45 -6.92
N ARG A 33 13.81 5.69 -6.79
CA ARG A 33 14.71 5.36 -7.89
C ARG A 33 13.98 4.68 -9.05
N HIS A 34 13.05 3.78 -8.74
CA HIS A 34 12.37 2.97 -9.76
C HIS A 34 11.03 3.55 -10.24
N THR A 35 10.46 4.50 -9.50
CA THR A 35 9.15 5.12 -9.79
C THR A 35 9.05 5.66 -11.23
N PRO A 36 10.00 6.45 -11.77
CA PRO A 36 9.87 6.98 -13.13
C PRO A 36 9.74 5.88 -14.19
N ARG A 37 10.50 4.78 -14.04
CA ARG A 37 10.46 3.65 -14.96
C ARG A 37 9.16 2.85 -14.82
N LEU A 38 8.69 2.63 -13.59
CA LEU A 38 7.43 1.94 -13.33
C LEU A 38 6.23 2.72 -13.88
N VAL A 39 6.20 4.04 -13.70
CA VAL A 39 5.19 4.92 -14.32
C VAL A 39 5.22 4.82 -15.84
N GLY A 40 6.41 4.77 -16.45
CA GLY A 40 6.56 4.54 -17.88
C GLY A 40 5.94 3.20 -18.33
N ILE A 41 6.21 2.12 -17.58
CA ILE A 41 5.61 0.80 -17.84
C ILE A 41 4.09 0.83 -17.69
N PHE A 42 3.58 1.46 -16.63
CA PHE A 42 2.14 1.56 -16.35
C PHE A 42 1.40 2.26 -17.48
N ARG A 43 1.96 3.36 -18.02
CA ARG A 43 1.39 4.10 -19.16
C ARG A 43 1.51 3.34 -20.49
N ALA A 44 2.54 2.51 -20.65
CA ALA A 44 2.75 1.73 -21.86
C ALA A 44 1.83 0.49 -21.93
N LYS A 45 1.44 -0.08 -20.78
CA LYS A 45 0.55 -1.23 -20.70
C LYS A 45 -0.80 -0.93 -21.37
N LYS A 46 -1.37 -1.91 -22.06
CA LYS A 46 -2.64 -1.81 -22.81
C LYS A 46 -3.68 -2.79 -22.26
N GLY A 47 -4.89 -2.72 -22.79
CA GLY A 47 -6.02 -3.53 -22.34
C GLY A 47 -6.58 -3.07 -21.00
N SER A 48 -7.37 -3.93 -20.36
CA SER A 48 -8.00 -3.65 -19.06
C SER A 48 -6.97 -3.32 -17.97
N VAL A 49 -5.89 -4.09 -17.89
CA VAL A 49 -4.76 -3.84 -16.96
C VAL A 49 -4.17 -2.44 -17.19
N GLY A 50 -3.94 -2.06 -18.45
CA GLY A 50 -3.42 -0.74 -18.79
C GLY A 50 -4.37 0.41 -18.42
N GLN A 51 -5.68 0.20 -18.53
CA GLN A 51 -6.69 1.18 -18.11
C GLN A 51 -6.67 1.39 -16.60
N THR A 52 -6.64 0.31 -15.81
CA THR A 52 -6.53 0.39 -14.34
C THR A 52 -5.26 1.12 -13.92
N LEU A 53 -4.10 0.73 -14.48
CA LEU A 53 -2.82 1.36 -14.18
C LEU A 53 -2.80 2.85 -14.58
N THR A 54 -3.39 3.20 -15.73
CA THR A 54 -3.51 4.60 -16.15
C THR A 54 -4.38 5.40 -15.19
N GLY A 55 -5.49 4.83 -14.73
CA GLY A 55 -6.37 5.43 -13.73
C GLY A 55 -5.66 5.69 -12.40
N LEU A 56 -4.78 4.79 -11.94
CA LEU A 56 -3.95 5.01 -10.76
C LEU A 56 -2.96 6.17 -10.97
N VAL A 57 -2.26 6.19 -12.11
CA VAL A 57 -1.26 7.23 -12.43
C VAL A 57 -1.89 8.62 -12.51
N GLN A 58 -3.14 8.73 -12.94
CA GLN A 58 -3.86 10.01 -13.04
C GLN A 58 -4.30 10.59 -11.70
N GLN A 59 -4.30 9.81 -10.61
CA GLN A 59 -4.72 10.26 -9.29
C GLN A 59 -3.61 10.99 -8.51
N VAL A 60 -2.37 11.00 -9.01
CA VAL A 60 -1.21 11.52 -8.29
C VAL A 60 -0.43 12.58 -9.08
N HIS A 61 -0.06 13.67 -8.41
CA HIS A 61 0.65 14.80 -9.01
C HIS A 61 1.71 15.37 -8.06
N GLY A 62 2.99 15.19 -8.40
CA GLY A 62 4.12 15.90 -7.77
C GLY A 62 4.48 15.51 -6.33
N ASP A 63 3.55 14.92 -5.57
CA ASP A 63 3.82 14.43 -4.21
C ASP A 63 4.52 13.06 -4.23
N VAL A 64 5.70 12.99 -3.59
CA VAL A 64 6.53 11.78 -3.58
C VAL A 64 5.82 10.65 -2.83
N THR A 65 5.12 10.95 -1.74
CA THR A 65 4.41 9.92 -0.95
C THR A 65 3.26 9.32 -1.76
N ALA A 66 2.46 10.16 -2.41
CA ALA A 66 1.40 9.73 -3.31
C ALA A 66 1.95 8.90 -4.47
N MET A 67 3.08 9.29 -5.06
CA MET A 67 3.73 8.53 -6.12
C MET A 67 4.18 7.14 -5.63
N ARG A 68 4.76 7.04 -4.43
CA ARG A 68 5.12 5.74 -3.82
C ARG A 68 3.89 4.86 -3.61
N THR A 69 2.82 5.42 -3.05
CA THR A 69 1.55 4.70 -2.84
C THR A 69 0.95 4.22 -4.16
N MET A 70 0.93 5.06 -5.19
CA MET A 70 0.47 4.71 -6.52
C MET A 70 1.28 3.56 -7.12
N VAL A 71 2.62 3.60 -6.96
CA VAL A 71 3.49 2.53 -7.47
C VAL A 71 3.18 1.22 -6.76
N LEU A 72 3.13 1.23 -5.43
CA LEU A 72 2.82 0.06 -4.62
C LEU A 72 1.46 -0.56 -5.02
N ARG A 73 0.42 0.26 -5.17
CA ARG A 73 -0.93 -0.18 -5.58
C ARG A 73 -0.98 -0.68 -7.02
N GLY A 74 -0.10 -0.20 -7.90
CA GLY A 74 -0.02 -0.65 -9.29
C GLY A 74 0.81 -1.92 -9.51
N LEU A 75 1.67 -2.31 -8.56
CA LEU A 75 2.53 -3.49 -8.73
C LEU A 75 1.73 -4.81 -8.89
N PRO A 76 0.76 -5.15 -8.01
CA PRO A 76 -0.04 -6.37 -8.18
C PRO A 76 -0.79 -6.37 -9.52
N VAL A 77 -1.40 -5.23 -9.87
CA VAL A 77 -2.11 -5.04 -11.14
C VAL A 77 -1.20 -5.30 -12.34
N LEU A 78 0.04 -4.81 -12.31
CA LEU A 78 1.02 -5.02 -13.39
C LEU A 78 1.42 -6.49 -13.52
N LEU A 79 1.59 -7.17 -12.39
CA LEU A 79 2.01 -8.57 -12.29
C LEU A 79 0.87 -9.56 -12.58
N GLY A 80 -0.38 -9.10 -12.53
CA GLY A 80 -1.58 -9.92 -12.76
C GLY A 80 -2.14 -10.54 -11.48
N ASP A 81 -1.67 -10.10 -10.31
CA ASP A 81 -2.21 -10.49 -9.02
C ASP A 81 -3.47 -9.67 -8.69
N ASP A 82 -4.30 -10.17 -7.77
CA ASP A 82 -5.43 -9.40 -7.23
C ASP A 82 -4.92 -8.40 -6.17
N PRO A 83 -5.09 -7.07 -6.37
CA PRO A 83 -4.66 -6.09 -5.38
C PRO A 83 -5.32 -6.23 -4.01
N SER A 84 -6.53 -6.82 -3.94
CA SER A 84 -7.26 -7.03 -2.69
C SER A 84 -6.62 -8.08 -1.77
N ASP A 85 -5.79 -8.96 -2.33
CA ASP A 85 -5.01 -9.93 -1.55
C ASP A 85 -3.94 -9.23 -0.69
N PHE A 86 -3.53 -8.00 -1.06
CA PHE A 86 -2.45 -7.27 -0.39
C PHE A 86 -2.93 -6.02 0.32
N TYR A 87 -3.91 -5.31 -0.26
CA TYR A 87 -4.25 -3.97 0.15
C TYR A 87 -5.77 -3.81 0.35
N ASN A 88 -6.15 -3.56 1.60
CA ASN A 88 -7.53 -3.46 2.03
C ASN A 88 -7.85 -2.04 2.50
N THR A 89 -9.12 -1.64 2.41
CA THR A 89 -9.61 -0.36 2.93
C THR A 89 -10.82 -0.61 3.82
N CYS A 90 -10.87 0.03 4.99
CA CYS A 90 -11.98 -0.06 5.93
C CYS A 90 -12.34 1.31 6.50
N PHE A 91 -13.52 1.42 7.10
CA PHE A 91 -13.90 2.56 7.91
C PHE A 91 -13.36 2.43 9.34
N ASP A 92 -13.21 3.56 10.04
CA ASP A 92 -12.75 3.59 11.44
C ASP A 92 -13.67 2.84 12.43
N ARG A 93 -14.92 2.56 12.05
CA ARG A 93 -15.86 1.75 12.85
C ARG A 93 -15.85 0.27 12.52
N ASP A 94 -15.16 -0.15 11.46
CA ASP A 94 -15.14 -1.55 11.07
C ASP A 94 -14.41 -2.36 12.15
N THR A 95 -14.99 -3.50 12.52
CA THR A 95 -14.44 -4.36 13.57
C THR A 95 -13.37 -5.30 13.01
N ASP A 96 -12.43 -5.72 13.86
CA ASP A 96 -11.36 -6.66 13.51
C ASP A 96 -11.88 -7.98 12.90
N GLU A 97 -13.11 -8.39 13.22
CA GLU A 97 -13.78 -9.57 12.64
C GLU A 97 -13.88 -9.51 11.12
N THR A 98 -13.94 -8.31 10.54
CA THR A 98 -13.97 -8.08 9.09
C THR A 98 -12.73 -8.65 8.38
N TRP A 99 -11.60 -8.70 9.09
CA TRP A 99 -10.30 -9.06 8.53
C TRP A 99 -9.78 -10.42 9.03
N ALA A 100 -10.61 -11.19 9.75
CA ALA A 100 -10.25 -12.48 10.35
C ALA A 100 -9.90 -13.59 9.34
N GLN A 101 -10.12 -13.37 8.04
CA GLN A 101 -9.71 -14.29 6.97
C GLN A 101 -8.44 -13.81 6.25
N VAL A 102 -7.95 -12.60 6.56
CA VAL A 102 -6.75 -12.04 5.93
C VAL A 102 -5.53 -12.50 6.71
N SER A 103 -4.77 -13.41 6.12
CA SER A 103 -3.53 -13.90 6.73
C SER A 103 -2.45 -12.82 6.83
N VAL A 104 -2.23 -12.03 5.78
CA VAL A 104 -1.31 -10.89 5.77
C VAL A 104 -1.84 -9.82 4.83
N GLY A 105 -1.78 -8.55 5.21
CA GLY A 105 -2.21 -7.45 4.34
C GLY A 105 -1.85 -6.07 4.88
N VAL A 106 -1.99 -5.05 4.04
CA VAL A 106 -1.88 -3.64 4.42
C VAL A 106 -3.28 -3.05 4.43
N LEU A 107 -3.70 -2.52 5.57
CA LEU A 107 -5.04 -1.96 5.79
C LEU A 107 -4.96 -0.44 5.83
N THR A 108 -5.79 0.21 5.03
CA THR A 108 -5.98 1.66 5.03
C THR A 108 -7.31 1.98 5.72
N VAL A 109 -7.27 2.79 6.78
CA VAL A 109 -8.46 3.21 7.53
C VAL A 109 -8.90 4.59 7.04
N VAL A 110 -10.15 4.73 6.63
CA VAL A 110 -10.73 5.97 6.09
C VAL A 110 -11.94 6.45 6.90
N PRO A 111 -12.29 7.74 6.81
CA PRO A 111 -13.49 8.29 7.42
C PRO A 111 -14.78 7.66 6.85
N GLU A 112 -15.84 7.59 7.65
CA GLU A 112 -17.16 7.03 7.25
C GLU A 112 -17.85 7.79 6.11
N ASP A 113 -17.53 9.07 5.94
CA ASP A 113 -18.07 9.92 4.88
C ASP A 113 -17.34 9.75 3.55
N GLU A 114 -16.25 8.97 3.50
CA GLU A 114 -15.59 8.62 2.25
C GLU A 114 -16.34 7.52 1.47
N GLN A 115 -16.40 7.67 0.16
CA GLN A 115 -16.91 6.62 -0.73
C GLN A 115 -15.78 5.66 -1.09
N LEU A 116 -16.01 4.36 -0.87
CA LEU A 116 -15.10 3.31 -1.28
C LEU A 116 -15.29 3.00 -2.77
N VAL A 117 -14.51 3.65 -3.61
CA VAL A 117 -14.50 3.40 -5.06
C VAL A 117 -13.36 2.43 -5.41
N PRO A 118 -13.60 1.41 -6.26
CA PRO A 118 -12.54 0.50 -6.70
C PRO A 118 -11.34 1.26 -7.29
N ASN A 119 -10.12 0.87 -6.90
CA ASN A 119 -8.86 1.48 -7.36
C ASN A 119 -8.67 2.97 -6.98
N GLN A 120 -9.46 3.51 -6.05
CA GLN A 120 -9.19 4.83 -5.50
C GLN A 120 -7.98 4.79 -4.55
N LEU A 121 -7.11 5.77 -4.70
CA LEU A 121 -5.99 6.00 -3.81
C LEU A 121 -6.44 6.94 -2.68
N HIS A 122 -6.60 6.40 -1.49
CA HIS A 122 -6.81 7.19 -0.27
C HIS A 122 -5.46 7.73 0.19
N LEU A 123 -5.10 8.91 -0.30
CA LEU A 123 -3.79 9.53 -0.05
C LEU A 123 -3.70 10.22 1.33
N HIS A 124 -4.84 10.40 1.99
CA HIS A 124 -4.95 11.05 3.31
C HIS A 124 -5.77 10.18 4.26
N PRO A 125 -5.36 8.93 4.52
CA PRO A 125 -6.12 8.04 5.39
C PRO A 125 -6.03 8.51 6.85
N ILE A 126 -6.98 8.08 7.68
CA ILE A 126 -6.91 8.26 9.14
C ILE A 126 -5.67 7.54 9.68
N SER A 127 -5.48 6.29 9.24
CA SER A 127 -4.31 5.50 9.60
C SER A 127 -4.05 4.39 8.59
N THR A 128 -2.88 3.75 8.73
CA THR A 128 -2.51 2.54 7.99
C THR A 128 -1.99 1.51 8.98
N ALA A 129 -2.40 0.25 8.81
CA ALA A 129 -1.97 -0.88 9.62
C ALA A 129 -1.47 -2.03 8.75
N ILE A 130 -0.73 -2.95 9.35
CA ILE A 130 -0.34 -4.22 8.74
C ILE A 130 -1.06 -5.33 9.51
N ILE A 131 -1.79 -6.16 8.79
CA ILE A 131 -2.43 -7.38 9.30
C ILE A 131 -1.40 -8.50 9.18
N VAL A 132 -1.19 -9.24 10.27
CA VAL A 132 -0.35 -10.45 10.32
C VAL A 132 -1.06 -11.48 11.18
N GLU A 133 -1.44 -12.61 10.59
CA GLU A 133 -2.21 -13.69 11.21
C GLU A 133 -3.55 -13.18 11.79
N GLY A 134 -4.41 -12.60 10.94
CA GLY A 134 -5.77 -12.18 11.29
C GLY A 134 -6.69 -13.32 11.73
#